data_AF-A0A3D1P5Z4-F1
#
_entry.id   AF-A0A3D1P5Z4-F1
#
_cell.length_a   1.000
_cell.length_b   1.000
_cell.length_c   1.000
_cell.angle_alpha   90.00
_cell.angle_beta   90.00
_cell.angle_gamma   90.00
#
_symmetry.space_group_name_H-M   'P 1'
#
loop_
_entity.id
_entity.type
_entity.pdbx_description
1 polymer ?
#
loop_
_entity_poly.entity_id
_entity_poly.type
_entity_poly.pdbx_seq_one_letter_code
_entity_poly.pdbx_strand_id
1 'polypeptide(L)' 'QTNLRWGEQKRVFQLIPGLENAEFVRLGVMHRNTFINAPQLLSPSLQFKQRPTLLAAGQLVGTEGYTAAA' A
#
# COMPACT_ATOMS: atom_id res chain seq x y z
N GLN A 1 -1.14 11.62 3.47
CA GLN A 1 -0.42 11.45 2.18
C GLN A 1 0.70 12.48 2.14
N THR A 2 1.94 12.10 1.78
CA THR A 2 3.10 13.01 1.82
C THR A 2 4.12 12.62 0.75
N ASN A 3 4.87 13.60 0.25
CA ASN A 3 6.02 13.41 -0.63
C ASN A 3 7.36 13.66 0.11
N LEU A 4 7.33 13.74 1.44
CA LEU A 4 8.53 13.84 2.26
C LEU A 4 9.38 12.58 2.10
N ARG A 5 10.71 12.74 2.16
CA ARG A 5 11.63 11.61 2.28
C ARG A 5 11.33 10.83 3.57
N TRP A 6 11.56 9.52 3.56
CA TRP A 6 11.23 8.65 4.69
C TRP A 6 11.86 9.09 6.03
N GLY A 7 13.09 9.61 6.02
CA GLY A 7 13.72 10.15 7.23
C GLY A 7 12.94 11.33 7.83
N GLU A 8 12.46 12.24 6.97
CA GLU A 8 11.65 13.38 7.40
C GLU A 8 10.26 12.97 7.87
N GLN A 9 9.67 11.95 7.25
CA GLN A 9 8.40 11.40 7.73
C GLN A 9 8.53 10.85 9.15
N LYS A 10 9.56 10.04 9.42
CA LYS A 10 9.82 9.53 10.77
C LYS A 10 9.98 10.66 11.78
N ARG A 11 10.83 11.64 11.45
CA ARG A 11 11.08 12.81 12.30
C ARG A 11 9.80 13.56 12.63
N VAL A 12 8.98 13.90 11.62
CA VAL A 12 7.75 14.69 11.80
C VAL A 12 6.66 13.91 12.53
N PHE A 13 6.48 12.63 12.22
CA PHE A 13 5.45 11.82 12.88
C PHE A 13 5.76 11.57 14.35
N GLN A 14 7.03 11.46 14.73
CA GLN A 14 7.46 11.34 16.13
C GLN A 14 7.29 12.63 16.94
N LEU A 15 6.95 13.77 16.31
CA LEU A 15 6.55 14.99 17.02
C LEU A 15 5.10 14.96 17.51
N ILE A 16 4.30 13.99 17.06
CA ILE A 16 2.92 13.81 17.49
C ILE A 16 2.92 13.17 18.87
N PRO A 17 2.26 13.78 19.88
CA PRO A 17 2.16 13.19 21.21
C PRO A 17 1.61 11.75 21.17
N GLY A 18 2.31 10.82 21.83
CA GLY A 18 1.99 9.39 21.82
C GLY A 18 2.64 8.58 20.68
N LEU A 19 3.33 9.22 19.73
CA LEU A 19 4.06 8.55 18.64
C LEU A 19 5.58 8.74 18.71
N GLU A 20 6.10 9.27 19.83
CA GLU A 20 7.52 9.63 20.00
C GLU A 20 8.44 8.44 19.72
N ASN A 21 8.03 7.26 20.16
CA ASN A 21 8.77 6.00 20.01
C ASN A 21 8.12 5.03 19.00
N ALA A 22 7.21 5.52 18.14
CA ALA A 22 6.49 4.65 17.21
C ALA A 22 7.42 4.05 16.14
N GLU A 23 7.19 2.78 15.83
CA GLU A 23 7.77 2.11 14.67
C GLU A 23 6.78 2.12 13.50
N PHE A 24 7.18 2.75 12.40
CA PHE A 24 6.33 2.87 11.21
C PHE A 24 6.55 1.69 10.27
N VAL A 25 5.59 0.74 10.26
CA VAL A 25 5.61 -0.45 9.38
C VAL A 25 5.48 -0.12 7.89
N ARG A 26 4.92 1.05 7.56
CA ARG A 26 4.82 1.57 6.20
C ARG A 26 4.83 3.10 6.23
N LEU A 27 5.63 3.71 5.37
CA LEU A 27 5.69 5.16 5.21
C LEU A 27 4.89 5.59 3.97
N GLY A 28 4.46 6.86 3.98
CA GLY A 28 3.69 7.41 2.89
C GLY A 28 4.55 7.58 1.64
N VAL A 29 3.94 7.35 0.49
CA VAL A 29 4.51 7.69 -0.82
C VAL A 29 3.46 8.45 -1.61
N MET A 30 3.88 9.38 -2.45
CA MET A 30 3.02 10.10 -3.36
C MET A 30 3.55 9.94 -4.78
N HIS A 31 2.87 9.13 -5.58
CA HIS A 31 3.12 8.98 -7.01
C HIS A 31 1.82 8.61 -7.74
N ARG A 32 1.82 8.72 -9.06
CA ARG A 32 0.74 8.16 -9.87
C ARG A 32 0.79 6.64 -9.76
N ASN A 33 -0.30 6.04 -9.30
CA ASN A 33 -0.46 4.60 -9.23
C ASN A 33 -1.85 4.21 -9.74
N THR A 34 -1.91 3.25 -10.67
CA THR A 34 -3.18 2.67 -11.14
C THR A 34 -3.37 1.33 -10.45
N PHE A 35 -4.40 1.24 -9.62
CA PHE A 35 -4.74 0.05 -8.85
C PHE A 35 -6.26 -0.09 -8.75
N ILE A 36 -6.73 -1.28 -8.38
CA ILE A 36 -8.14 -1.58 -8.13
C ILE A 36 -8.41 -1.72 -6.63
N ASN A 37 -9.67 -1.55 -6.21
CA ASN A 37 -10.08 -1.84 -4.84
C ASN A 37 -10.14 -3.35 -4.58
N ALA A 38 -8.98 -3.98 -4.37
CA ALA A 38 -8.85 -5.42 -4.25
C ALA A 38 -9.73 -6.05 -3.13
N PRO A 39 -9.83 -5.49 -1.90
CA PRO A 39 -10.72 -6.05 -0.87
C PRO A 39 -12.19 -6.13 -1.29
N GLN A 40 -12.65 -5.18 -2.11
CA GLN A 40 -14.02 -5.20 -2.63
C GLN A 40 -14.17 -6.14 -3.83
N LEU A 41 -13.20 -6.16 -4.75
CA LEU A 41 -13.33 -6.82 -6.06
C LEU A 41 -12.81 -8.26 -6.11
N LEU A 42 -11.82 -8.60 -5.28
CA LEU A 42 -11.09 -9.87 -5.34
C LEU A 42 -11.31 -10.73 -4.10
N SER A 43 -11.25 -12.04 -4.30
CA SER A 43 -11.07 -13.03 -3.23
C SER A 43 -9.58 -13.10 -2.81
N PRO A 44 -9.25 -13.70 -1.65
CA PRO A 44 -7.85 -13.90 -1.25
C PRO A 44 -6.99 -14.70 -2.24
N SER A 45 -7.63 -15.47 -3.13
CA SER A 45 -6.99 -16.17 -4.25
C SER A 45 -6.66 -15.26 -5.45
N LEU A 46 -6.83 -13.94 -5.33
CA LEU A 46 -6.65 -12.93 -6.40
C LEU A 46 -7.65 -12.99 -7.56
N GLN A 47 -8.64 -13.87 -7.46
CA GLN A 47 -9.72 -14.02 -8.43
C GLN A 47 -10.80 -12.95 -8.22
N PHE A 48 -11.37 -12.41 -9.31
CA PHE A 48 -12.50 -11.48 -9.22
C PHE A 48 -13.76 -12.18 -8.71
N LYS A 49 -14.44 -11.56 -7.74
CA LYS A 49 -15.67 -12.09 -7.14
C LYS A 49 -16.80 -12.27 -8.16
N GLN A 50 -16.93 -11.34 -9.11
CA GLN A 50 -17.99 -11.34 -10.12
C GLN A 50 -17.57 -11.98 -11.46
N ARG A 51 -16.29 -12.30 -11.63
CA ARG A 51 -15.77 -12.92 -12.87
C ARG A 51 -14.77 -14.03 -12.50
N PRO A 52 -15.27 -15.24 -12.19
CA PRO A 52 -14.45 -16.30 -11.60
C PRO A 52 -13.25 -16.77 -12.44
N THR A 53 -13.27 -16.51 -13.75
CA THR A 53 -12.16 -16.87 -14.66
C THR A 53 -11.11 -15.77 -14.81
N LEU A 54 -11.30 -14.61 -14.17
CA LEU A 54 -10.38 -13.49 -14.24
C LEU A 54 -9.61 -13.37 -12.91
N LEU A 55 -8.30 -13.18 -13.02
CA LEU A 55 -7.41 -12.87 -11.91
C LEU A 55 -6.72 -11.53 -12.17
N ALA A 56 -6.34 -10.84 -11.10
CA ALA A 56 -5.44 -9.69 -11.15
C ALA A 56 -4.28 -9.92 -10.16
N ALA A 57 -3.08 -9.47 -10.51
CA ALA A 57 -1.89 -9.61 -9.66
C ALA A 57 -0.99 -8.37 -9.78
N GLY A 58 0.07 -8.33 -8.98
CA GLY A 58 1.04 -7.25 -9.01
C GLY A 58 0.51 -5.91 -8.51
N GLN A 59 1.12 -4.83 -8.97
CA GLN A 59 0.78 -3.47 -8.53
C GLN A 59 -0.69 -3.12 -8.77
N LEU A 60 -1.34 -3.75 -9.76
CA LEU A 60 -2.76 -3.54 -10.04
C LEU A 60 -3.65 -3.90 -8.84
N VAL A 61 -3.26 -4.90 -8.03
CA VAL A 61 -4.00 -5.30 -6.82
C VAL A 61 -3.62 -4.49 -5.57
N GLY A 62 -2.79 -3.45 -5.74
CA GLY A 62 -2.39 -2.54 -4.67
C GLY A 62 -1.12 -2.95 -3.90
N THR A 63 -0.37 -3.94 -4.38
CA THR A 63 0.95 -4.24 -3.84
C THR A 63 1.99 -3.22 -4.30
N GLU A 64 3.06 -3.05 -3.53
CA GLU A 64 4.18 -2.18 -3.85
C GLU A 64 5.50 -2.95 -3.74
N GLY A 65 6.41 -2.71 -4.69
CA GLY A 65 7.70 -3.38 -4.77
C GLY A 65 7.68 -4.64 -5.64
N TYR A 66 8.82 -4.93 -6.26
CA TYR A 66 8.96 -6.03 -7.23
C TYR A 66 8.66 -7.40 -6.62
N THR A 67 9.13 -7.65 -5.39
CA THR A 67 8.92 -8.94 -4.71
C THR A 67 7.47 -9.20 -4.37
N ALA A 68 6.70 -8.15 -4.05
CA ALA A 68 5.27 -8.28 -3.77
C ALA A 68 4.42 -8.34 -5.05
N ALA A 69 5.04 -8.15 -6.21
CA ALA A 69 4.39 -8.21 -7.50
C ALA A 69 4.74 -9.47 -8.31
N ALA A 70 5.88 -10.09 -8.03
CA ALA A 70 6.29 -11.40 -8.55
C ALA A 70 5.47 -12.53 -7.89
#